data_AF-A0A9E0KUR3-F1
#
_entry.id   AF-A0A9E0KUR3-F1
#
_cell.length_a   1.000
_cell.length_b   1.000
_cell.length_c   1.000
_cell.angle_alpha   90.00
_cell.angle_beta   90.00
_cell.angle_gamma   90.00
#
_symmetry.space_group_name_H-M   'P 1'
#
loop_
_entity.id
_entity.type
_entity.pdbx_description
1 polymer ?
#
loop_
_entity_poly.entity_id
_entity_poly.type
_entity_poly.pdbx_seq_one_letter_code
_entity_poly.pdbx_strand_id
1 'polypeptide(L)'
;MPVKYSITCSFSDEREVALIKSLVGIVGKSSDVEWVYSDKPDADIVIMDADAQNRPSGLKDHKPKAIVAYAEPDKTLIPNTFALTKPARARELMEVLASIESRLAQESV
;
A
#
# COMPACT_ATOMS: atom_id res chain seq x y z
N MET A 1 -2.38 -15.46 -17.04
CA MET A 1 -1.42 -15.22 -15.94
C MET A 1 -1.95 -14.04 -15.16
N PRO A 2 -2.03 -14.10 -13.82
CA PRO A 2 -2.51 -12.97 -13.03
C PRO A 2 -1.60 -11.75 -13.23
N VAL A 3 -2.18 -10.55 -13.21
CA VAL A 3 -1.40 -9.31 -13.24
C VAL A 3 -0.69 -9.16 -11.90
N LYS A 4 0.60 -8.83 -11.93
CA LYS A 4 1.41 -8.73 -10.71
C LYS A 4 1.69 -7.27 -10.36
N TYR A 5 1.43 -6.89 -9.12
CA TYR A 5 1.79 -5.58 -8.56
C TYR A 5 2.67 -5.75 -7.33
N SER A 6 3.66 -4.87 -7.22
CA SER A 6 4.58 -4.82 -6.09
C SER A 6 4.12 -3.80 -5.04
N ILE A 7 4.23 -4.14 -3.77
CA ILE A 7 3.89 -3.29 -2.62
C ILE A 7 5.15 -3.07 -1.78
N THR A 8 5.40 -1.83 -1.37
CA THR A 8 6.45 -1.51 -0.39
C THR A 8 5.94 -0.57 0.69
N CYS A 9 6.66 -0.49 1.81
CA CYS A 9 6.41 0.44 2.90
C CYS A 9 7.52 1.49 2.95
N SER A 10 7.15 2.74 3.20
CA SER A 10 8.12 3.85 3.22
C SER A 10 8.51 4.30 4.64
N PHE A 11 8.15 3.55 5.67
CA PHE A 11 8.36 3.92 7.07
C PHE A 11 9.42 3.06 7.75
N SER A 12 10.03 3.60 8.80
CA SER A 12 11.19 3.00 9.49
C SER A 12 10.83 2.03 10.62
N ASP A 13 9.55 1.92 11.01
CA ASP A 13 9.13 0.96 12.03
C ASP A 13 9.11 -0.47 11.47
N GLU A 14 10.14 -1.25 11.81
CA GLU A 14 10.31 -2.63 11.35
C GLU A 14 9.17 -3.57 11.78
N ARG A 15 8.48 -3.30 12.91
CA ARG A 15 7.38 -4.14 13.39
C ARG A 15 6.16 -3.95 12.52
N GLU A 16 5.86 -2.70 12.18
CA GLU A 16 4.76 -2.39 11.27
C GLU A 16 5.04 -2.91 9.86
N VAL A 17 6.29 -2.77 9.38
CA VAL A 17 6.71 -3.32 8.08
C VAL A 17 6.54 -4.83 8.06
N ALA A 18 6.98 -5.53 9.10
CA ALA A 18 6.83 -6.98 9.21
C ALA A 18 5.36 -7.41 9.25
N LEU A 19 4.50 -6.67 9.96
CA LEU A 19 3.07 -6.89 9.98
C LEU A 19 2.46 -6.78 8.58
N ILE A 20 2.72 -5.67 7.87
CA ILE A 20 2.20 -5.48 6.51
C ILE A 20 2.74 -6.56 5.57
N LYS A 21 4.05 -6.86 5.62
CA LYS A 21 4.66 -7.92 4.80
C LYS A 21 3.99 -9.27 5.04
N SER A 22 3.69 -9.60 6.30
CA SER A 22 2.93 -10.81 6.66
C SER A 22 1.51 -10.77 6.10
N LEU A 23 0.80 -9.65 6.24
CA LEU A 23 -0.56 -9.50 5.74
C LEU A 23 -0.63 -9.62 4.22
N VAL A 24 0.26 -8.97 3.48
CA VAL A 24 0.39 -9.11 2.02
C VAL A 24 0.68 -10.55 1.64
N GLY A 25 1.53 -11.26 2.39
CA GLY A 25 1.77 -12.70 2.17
C GLY A 25 0.52 -13.57 2.31
N ILE A 26 -0.43 -13.17 3.16
CA ILE A 26 -1.69 -13.88 3.42
C ILE A 26 -2.75 -13.52 2.38
N VAL A 27 -2.96 -12.23 2.10
CA VAL A 27 -4.08 -11.74 1.29
C VAL A 27 -3.71 -11.42 -0.16
N GLY A 28 -2.42 -11.41 -0.49
CA GLY A 28 -1.92 -10.93 -1.77
C GLY A 28 -2.12 -11.88 -2.96
N LYS A 29 -2.72 -13.06 -2.76
CA LYS A 29 -2.94 -14.03 -3.84
C LYS A 29 -4.42 -14.07 -4.21
N SER A 30 -4.77 -13.55 -5.39
CA SER A 30 -6.07 -13.68 -6.02
C SER A 30 -5.96 -14.37 -7.40
N SER A 31 -7.09 -14.77 -8.00
CA SER A 31 -7.17 -15.39 -9.33
C SER A 31 -6.69 -14.46 -10.45
N ASP A 32 -6.99 -13.16 -10.31
CA ASP A 32 -6.82 -12.17 -11.37
C ASP A 32 -5.60 -11.25 -11.13
N VAL A 33 -5.31 -10.97 -9.86
CA VAL A 33 -4.22 -10.10 -9.43
C VAL A 33 -3.38 -10.75 -8.34
N GLU A 34 -2.06 -10.65 -8.47
CA GLU A 34 -1.08 -11.04 -7.46
C GLU A 34 -0.39 -9.80 -6.88
N TRP A 35 -0.58 -9.56 -5.59
CA TRP A 35 0.10 -8.55 -4.81
C TRP A 35 1.31 -9.16 -4.10
N VAL A 36 2.49 -8.60 -4.33
CA VAL A 36 3.73 -9.12 -3.74
C VAL A 36 4.49 -8.01 -3.03
N TYR A 37 4.86 -8.28 -1.78
CA TYR A 37 5.70 -7.36 -1.03
C TYR A 37 7.11 -7.31 -1.64
N SER A 38 7.66 -6.11 -1.80
CA SER A 38 8.99 -5.83 -2.31
C SER A 38 9.70 -4.86 -1.39
N ASP A 39 10.95 -5.16 -1.02
CA ASP A 39 11.82 -4.26 -0.27
C ASP A 39 12.44 -3.17 -1.19
N LYS A 40 12.06 -3.12 -2.47
CA LYS A 40 12.57 -2.14 -3.43
C LYS A 40 11.78 -0.82 -3.38
N PRO A 41 12.45 0.34 -3.58
CA PRO A 41 11.81 1.65 -3.55
C PRO A 41 10.96 1.97 -4.79
N ASP A 42 11.07 1.20 -5.88
CA ASP A 42 10.36 1.38 -7.16
C ASP A 42 9.10 0.52 -7.28
N ALA A 43 8.44 0.24 -6.16
CA ALA A 43 7.23 -0.57 -6.13
C ALA A 43 6.01 0.15 -6.73
N ASP A 44 5.11 -0.61 -7.34
CA ASP A 44 3.87 -0.09 -7.94
C ASP A 44 2.99 0.63 -6.91
N ILE A 45 2.92 0.09 -5.70
CA ILE A 45 2.11 0.60 -4.59
C ILE A 45 3.05 0.92 -3.42
N VAL A 46 2.94 2.14 -2.91
CA VAL A 46 3.73 2.58 -1.75
C VAL A 46 2.78 2.87 -0.59
N ILE A 47 2.98 2.18 0.53
CA ILE A 47 2.30 2.47 1.79
C ILE A 47 3.17 3.48 2.56
N MET A 48 2.65 4.69 2.71
CA MET A 48 3.33 5.80 3.36
C MET A 48 2.77 6.03 4.75
N ASP A 49 3.67 6.13 5.73
CA ASP A 49 3.28 6.61 7.05
C ASP A 49 2.88 8.08 6.95
N ALA A 50 1.59 8.35 7.18
CA ALA A 50 1.03 9.69 7.14
C ALA A 50 1.34 10.50 8.40
N ASP A 51 1.78 9.82 9.47
CA ASP A 51 2.11 10.44 10.75
C ASP A 51 3.57 10.87 10.85
N ALA A 52 4.42 10.33 9.98
CA ALA A 52 5.83 10.69 9.91
C ALA A 52 6.00 12.16 9.50
N GLN A 53 6.67 12.95 10.36
CA GLN A 53 6.97 14.37 10.08
C GLN A 53 7.93 14.54 8.90
N ASN A 54 8.70 13.50 8.55
CA ASN A 54 9.60 13.49 7.43
C ASN A 54 9.05 12.58 6.34
N ARG A 55 8.63 13.15 5.21
CA ARG A 55 8.35 12.36 4.01
C ARG A 55 9.65 11.73 3.53
N PRO A 56 9.69 10.40 3.30
CA PRO A 56 10.88 9.77 2.75
C PRO A 56 11.18 10.37 1.38
N SER A 57 12.43 10.80 1.20
CA SER A 57 12.93 11.45 -0.01
C SER A 57 12.99 10.53 -1.25
N GLY A 58 12.66 9.25 -1.09
CA GLY A 58 12.81 8.18 -2.09
C GLY A 58 11.76 8.17 -3.22
N LEU A 59 10.70 8.97 -3.14
CA LEU A 59 9.67 9.07 -4.21
C LEU A 59 10.09 9.94 -5.41
N LYS A 60 11.34 10.44 -5.45
CA LYS A 60 11.74 11.43 -6.46
C LYS A 60 11.91 10.87 -7.87
N ASP A 61 12.27 9.60 -8.00
CA ASP A 61 12.63 9.01 -9.30
C ASP A 61 11.61 7.98 -9.82
N HIS A 62 10.64 7.57 -8.99
CA HIS A 62 9.57 6.64 -9.36
C HIS A 62 8.21 7.18 -8.95
N LYS A 63 7.25 7.23 -9.89
CA LYS A 63 5.87 7.60 -9.62
C LYS A 63 5.06 6.30 -9.41
N PRO A 64 4.73 5.93 -8.17
CA PRO A 64 3.96 4.72 -7.93
C PRO A 64 2.57 4.85 -8.55
N LYS A 65 2.00 3.71 -8.96
CA LYS A 65 0.65 3.60 -9.48
C LYS A 65 -0.40 3.93 -8.41
N ALA A 66 -0.11 3.65 -7.13
CA ALA A 66 -0.91 4.14 -6.02
C ALA A 66 -0.10 4.42 -4.75
N ILE A 67 -0.62 5.33 -3.93
CA ILE A 67 -0.10 5.65 -2.61
C ILE A 67 -1.21 5.34 -1.61
N VAL A 68 -0.87 4.62 -0.54
CA VAL A 68 -1.76 4.33 0.58
C VAL A 68 -1.25 5.07 1.80
N ALA A 69 -2.08 5.91 2.40
CA ALA A 69 -1.79 6.56 3.66
C ALA A 69 -1.99 5.56 4.80
N TYR A 70 -0.97 5.36 5.64
CA TYR A 70 -1.03 4.53 6.83
C TYR A 70 -0.97 5.44 8.06
N ALA A 71 -2.07 5.53 8.80
CA ALA A 71 -2.27 6.59 9.79
C ALA A 71 -2.98 6.07 11.05
N GLU A 72 -2.80 6.79 12.16
CA GLU A 72 -3.61 6.58 13.36
C GLU A 72 -5.11 6.87 13.12
N PRO A 73 -6.03 6.18 13.81
CA PRO A 73 -7.48 6.29 13.59
C PRO A 73 -8.07 7.71 13.76
N ASP A 74 -7.40 8.56 14.53
CA ASP A 74 -7.83 9.92 14.87
C ASP A 74 -7.33 10.99 13.88
N LYS A 75 -6.54 10.59 12.88
CA LYS A 75 -5.99 11.49 11.87
C LYS A 75 -6.97 11.76 10.74
N THR A 76 -7.24 13.04 10.48
CA THR A 76 -8.01 13.46 9.30
C THR A 76 -7.22 13.17 8.03
N LEU A 77 -7.68 12.20 7.26
CA LEU A 77 -7.14 11.89 5.93
C LEU A 77 -7.86 12.69 4.84
N ILE A 78 -7.14 12.99 3.77
CA ILE A 78 -7.70 13.70 2.62
C ILE A 78 -8.73 12.79 1.93
N PRO A 79 -9.94 13.30 1.61
CA PRO A 79 -10.94 12.54 0.86
C PRO A 79 -10.36 11.95 -0.44
N ASN A 80 -10.81 10.76 -0.84
CA ASN A 80 -10.34 10.02 -2.02
C ASN A 80 -8.88 9.52 -1.96
N THR A 81 -8.29 9.44 -0.77
CA THR A 81 -6.99 8.78 -0.58
C THR A 81 -7.21 7.33 -0.13
N PHE A 82 -6.44 6.39 -0.68
CA PHE A 82 -6.41 5.04 -0.11
C PHE A 82 -5.80 5.11 1.29
N ALA A 83 -6.48 4.53 2.27
CA ALA A 83 -6.13 4.69 3.67
C ALA A 83 -6.10 3.33 4.38
N LEU A 84 -5.09 3.14 5.22
CA LEU A 84 -4.99 2.05 6.17
C LEU A 84 -4.84 2.64 7.57
N THR A 85 -5.62 2.11 8.49
CA THR A 85 -5.54 2.48 9.90
C THR A 85 -4.47 1.67 10.60
N LYS A 86 -3.70 2.31 11.49
CA LYS A 86 -2.78 1.66 12.42
C LYS A 86 -3.54 0.99 13.59
N PRO A 87 -3.17 -0.22 14.03
CA PRO A 87 -2.30 -1.16 13.32
C PRO A 87 -3.01 -1.78 12.10
N ALA A 88 -2.26 -2.14 11.07
CA ALA A 88 -2.81 -2.73 9.85
C ALA A 88 -3.63 -4.01 10.13
N ARG A 89 -4.79 -4.13 9.48
CA ARG A 89 -5.70 -5.29 9.60
C ARG A 89 -5.91 -5.94 8.25
N ALA A 90 -5.95 -7.28 8.22
CA ALA A 90 -6.10 -8.06 6.98
C ALA A 90 -7.34 -7.64 6.15
N ARG A 91 -8.49 -7.48 6.81
CA ARG A 91 -9.75 -7.09 6.16
C ARG A 91 -9.64 -5.72 5.48
N GLU A 92 -9.12 -4.74 6.21
CA GLU A 92 -8.96 -3.37 5.71
C GLU A 92 -7.95 -3.32 4.56
N LEU A 93 -6.86 -4.09 4.66
CA LEU A 93 -5.90 -4.25 3.56
C LEU A 93 -6.57 -4.82 2.30
N MET A 94 -7.41 -5.86 2.43
CA MET A 94 -8.14 -6.41 1.28
C MET A 94 -9.08 -5.37 0.64
N GLU A 95 -9.82 -4.60 1.45
CA GLU A 95 -10.72 -3.55 0.97
C GLU A 95 -9.95 -2.45 0.21
N VAL A 96 -8.78 -2.05 0.72
CA VAL A 96 -7.88 -1.10 0.06
C VAL A 96 -7.33 -1.66 -1.26
N LEU A 97 -6.83 -2.90 -1.27
CA LEU A 97 -6.29 -3.53 -2.48
C LEU A 97 -7.36 -3.68 -3.56
N ALA A 98 -8.59 -4.07 -3.21
CA ALA A 98 -9.70 -4.16 -4.16
C ALA A 98 -10.08 -2.77 -4.74
N SER A 99 -9.99 -1.72 -3.93
CA SER A 99 -10.24 -0.34 -4.36
C SER A 99 -9.13 0.16 -5.31
N ILE A 100 -7.87 -0.18 -5.03
CA ILE A 100 -6.74 0.08 -5.92
C ILE A 100 -6.92 -0.65 -7.25
N GLU A 101 -7.23 -1.95 -7.21
CA GLU A 101 -7.47 -2.77 -8.39
C GLU A 101 -8.54 -2.15 -9.29
N SER A 102 -9.67 -1.77 -8.70
CA SER A 102 -10.77 -1.12 -9.42
C SER A 102 -10.32 0.18 -10.11
N ARG A 103 -9.48 0.98 -9.45
CA ARG A 103 -8.92 2.21 -10.04
C ARG A 103 -7.97 1.91 -11.20
N LEU A 104 -7.06 0.95 -11.03
CA LEU A 104 -6.07 0.58 -12.05
C LEU A 104 -6.75 -0.02 -13.31
N ALA A 105 -7.86 -0.73 -13.12
CA ALA A 105 -8.68 -1.22 -14.22
C ALA A 105 -9.34 -0.09 -15.03
N GLN A 106 -9.76 1.00 -14.37
CA GLN A 106 -10.37 2.16 -15.02
C GLN A 106 -9.36 3.03 -15.79
N GLU A 107 -8.11 3.11 -15.32
CA GLU A 107 -7.03 3.87 -15.98
C GLU A 107 -6.45 3.15 -17.22
N SER A 108 -6.82 1.89 -17.44
CA SER A 108 -6.35 1.06 -18.56
C SER A 108 -7.28 1.10 -19.79
N VAL A 109 -8.33 1.93 -19.77
CA VAL A 109 -9.31 2.16 -20.85
C VAL A 109 -9.07 3.53 -21.46
#